data_AF-M9M4F2-F1
#
_entry.id   AF-M9M4F2-F1
#
_cell.length_a   1.000
_cell.length_b   1.000
_cell.length_c   1.000
_cell.angle_alpha   90.00
_cell.angle_beta   90.00
_cell.angle_gamma   90.00
#
_symmetry.space_group_name_H-M   'P 1'
#
loop_
_entity.id
_entity.type
_entity.pdbx_description
1 polymer ?
#
loop_
_entity_poly.entity_id
_entity_poly.type
_entity_poly.pdbx_seq_one_letter_code
_entity_poly.pdbx_strand_id
1 'polypeptide(L)'
;MLAAIVAGTAYAGWQQGWLFSEQATWPHPPARGLPADASDGSSPGAAANQGAGADTEHPDQDASLPGSEPKEEPRVRLAFAGDVMTAGRVEDVVKVHGYDFPFVHAKRWFQEADIAAVNLETPLTVRGVPAKDKEFVYKSSPQMAQAMIEAGIDVVNLANNHSMDQGEEGLLDTFAALKDVHLPYVGAGHNAEEAFTPVMFESQGIKLAFLGFTRVVPEVSWYAGKNKPGLATTYDGMKEKAAEAVAKAKEEADLVVVIAHWGKEKVDFPEDYQRELARLYIDAGADLIVGGHPHVLQGLEQYKGKWIAYSLGNFIFTRAMQPATWETVILQAECTDQGKCELAVIPFYTELGQAVPLEGEAGQAVLQRLENLSEQVSIDAEGRVEEMLFSLDTLIEYTARHYGLGEGDLLFTGTPAGSDRCRQGIAWK
;
A
#
# COMPACT_ATOMS: atom_id res chain seq x y z
N MET A 1 51.41 28.11 -5.20
CA MET A 1 51.84 26.87 -4.51
C MET A 1 50.59 26.27 -3.90
N LEU A 2 49.79 25.49 -4.64
CA LEU A 2 49.92 24.04 -4.90
C LEU A 2 49.88 23.19 -3.63
N ALA A 3 48.71 22.60 -3.37
CA ALA A 3 48.58 21.18 -2.99
C ALA A 3 47.11 20.76 -3.16
N ALA A 4 46.85 20.08 -4.28
CA ALA A 4 45.66 19.27 -4.47
C ALA A 4 45.89 17.92 -3.79
N ILE A 5 44.87 17.38 -3.11
CA ILE A 5 44.83 15.96 -2.74
C ILE A 5 43.62 15.36 -3.46
N VAL A 6 43.95 14.54 -4.45
CA VAL A 6 43.05 13.58 -5.10
C VAL A 6 43.11 12.30 -4.27
N ALA A 7 41.95 11.81 -3.83
CA ALA A 7 41.82 10.45 -3.32
C ALA A 7 40.69 9.78 -4.10
N GLY A 8 41.07 8.90 -5.02
CA GLY A 8 40.15 7.97 -5.68
C GLY A 8 39.84 6.82 -4.73
N THR A 9 38.58 6.40 -4.72
CA THR A 9 38.13 5.20 -4.02
C THR A 9 37.90 4.09 -5.04
N ALA A 10 38.70 3.02 -4.88
CA ALA A 10 38.53 1.75 -5.56
C ALA A 10 37.37 0.99 -4.93
N TYR A 11 36.46 0.48 -5.76
CA TYR A 11 35.39 -0.43 -5.35
C TYR A 11 35.99 -1.84 -5.21
N ALA A 12 36.16 -2.31 -3.97
CA ALA A 12 36.48 -3.70 -3.67
C ALA A 12 35.21 -4.42 -3.22
N GLY A 13 34.82 -5.46 -3.95
CA GLY A 13 33.66 -6.28 -3.64
C GLY A 13 33.82 -7.02 -2.31
N TRP A 14 32.80 -6.92 -1.46
CA TRP A 14 32.65 -7.75 -0.27
C TRP A 14 31.42 -8.64 -0.46
N GLN A 15 31.68 -9.93 -0.60
CA GLN A 15 30.71 -10.98 -0.24
C GLN A 15 30.80 -11.15 1.28
N GLN A 16 29.71 -10.90 2.00
CA GLN A 16 29.53 -11.42 3.35
C GLN A 16 28.16 -12.03 3.50
N GLY A 17 28.15 -13.20 4.13
CA GLY A 17 26.95 -13.98 4.42
C GLY A 17 26.06 -13.25 5.42
N TRP A 18 24.77 -13.29 5.13
CA TRP A 18 23.73 -12.65 5.91
C TRP A 18 23.41 -13.50 7.15
N LEU A 19 23.65 -12.93 8.33
CA LEU A 19 23.02 -13.36 9.58
C LEU A 19 21.81 -12.44 9.76
N PHE A 20 20.61 -12.99 9.60
CA PHE A 20 19.36 -12.28 9.81
C PHE A 20 19.25 -11.86 11.28
N SER A 21 19.06 -10.57 11.53
CA SER A 21 18.62 -10.08 12.85
C SER A 21 17.09 -10.03 12.87
N GLU A 22 16.49 -10.43 13.99
CA GLU A 22 15.05 -10.34 14.23
C GLU A 22 14.66 -8.87 14.42
N GLN A 23 13.89 -8.32 13.48
CA GLN A 23 13.17 -7.04 13.63
C GLN A 23 11.67 -7.31 13.82
N ALA A 24 10.99 -6.34 14.43
CA ALA A 24 9.58 -6.32 14.86
C ALA A 24 8.69 -7.41 14.24
N THR A 25 8.48 -8.47 15.02
CA THR A 25 7.53 -9.53 14.69
C THR A 25 6.24 -9.28 15.45
N TRP A 26 5.18 -8.98 14.71
CA TRP A 26 3.82 -9.14 15.24
C TRP A 26 3.49 -10.65 15.24
N PRO A 27 2.71 -11.15 16.21
CA PRO A 27 2.39 -12.58 16.31
C PRO A 27 1.70 -13.10 15.04
N HIS A 28 2.03 -14.34 14.66
CA HIS A 28 1.57 -14.95 13.41
C HIS A 28 0.06 -15.24 13.38
N PRO A 29 -0.67 -14.86 12.32
CA PRO A 29 -2.06 -15.28 12.12
C PRO A 29 -2.17 -16.73 11.61
N PRO A 30 -3.33 -17.39 11.79
CA PRO A 30 -3.61 -18.71 11.22
C PRO A 30 -3.75 -18.68 9.68
N ALA A 31 -3.68 -19.86 9.05
CA ALA A 31 -3.65 -20.02 7.59
C ALA A 31 -4.84 -19.39 6.84
N ARG A 32 -4.56 -18.81 5.66
CA ARG A 32 -5.47 -18.01 4.81
C ARG A 32 -6.69 -18.80 4.32
N GLY A 33 -7.87 -18.18 4.43
CA GLY A 33 -9.07 -18.58 3.71
C GLY A 33 -9.14 -17.86 2.36
N LEU A 34 -9.20 -18.60 1.26
CA LEU A 34 -9.53 -18.04 -0.06
C LEU A 34 -11.02 -17.65 -0.10
N PRO A 35 -11.42 -16.64 -0.90
CA PRO A 35 -12.80 -16.18 -0.96
C PRO A 35 -13.76 -17.31 -1.35
N ALA A 36 -14.93 -17.31 -0.72
CA ALA A 36 -16.01 -18.25 -1.00
C ALA A 36 -16.76 -17.84 -2.28
N ASP A 37 -16.89 -18.78 -3.21
CA ASP A 37 -17.80 -18.64 -4.36
C ASP A 37 -19.25 -18.55 -3.88
N ALA A 38 -19.90 -17.42 -4.17
CA ALA A 38 -21.33 -17.27 -3.97
C ALA A 38 -22.10 -18.02 -5.08
N SER A 39 -22.66 -19.19 -4.75
CA SER A 39 -23.82 -19.71 -5.47
C SER A 39 -24.73 -20.58 -4.58
N ASP A 40 -25.96 -20.10 -4.46
CA ASP A 40 -27.26 -20.76 -4.22
C ASP A 40 -27.40 -21.94 -3.23
N GLY A 41 -28.33 -21.74 -2.28
CA GLY A 41 -29.48 -22.66 -2.22
C GLY A 41 -29.90 -23.20 -0.84
N SER A 42 -31.01 -22.66 -0.34
CA SER A 42 -32.07 -23.35 0.43
C SER A 42 -31.83 -23.77 1.90
N SER A 43 -32.48 -23.02 2.80
CA SER A 43 -33.20 -23.53 3.98
C SER A 43 -34.44 -24.35 3.55
N PRO A 44 -35.10 -25.20 4.39
CA PRO A 44 -35.38 -24.95 5.82
C PRO A 44 -35.45 -26.18 6.76
N GLY A 45 -35.57 -25.93 8.07
CA GLY A 45 -35.97 -26.96 9.04
C GLY A 45 -36.14 -26.46 10.47
N ALA A 46 -37.39 -26.15 10.85
CA ALA A 46 -37.80 -25.78 12.19
C ALA A 46 -37.82 -26.97 13.17
N ALA A 47 -37.58 -26.72 14.46
CA ALA A 47 -38.25 -27.45 15.55
C ALA A 47 -38.18 -26.64 16.86
N ALA A 48 -39.36 -26.41 17.43
CA ALA A 48 -39.58 -25.80 18.74
C ALA A 48 -39.27 -26.78 19.87
N ASN A 49 -38.97 -26.26 21.07
CA ASN A 49 -39.47 -26.89 22.28
C ASN A 49 -39.79 -25.85 23.37
N GLN A 50 -40.99 -25.99 23.93
CA GLN A 50 -41.52 -25.22 25.05
C GLN A 50 -41.14 -25.89 26.37
N GLY A 51 -40.99 -25.10 27.43
CA GLY A 51 -40.94 -25.59 28.80
C GLY A 51 -41.10 -24.44 29.79
N ALA A 52 -42.33 -24.27 30.30
CA ALA A 52 -42.69 -23.32 31.35
C ALA A 52 -42.47 -23.92 32.75
N GLY A 53 -42.13 -23.06 33.73
CA GLY A 53 -42.14 -23.37 35.15
C GLY A 53 -41.80 -22.12 35.98
N ALA A 54 -42.66 -21.76 36.93
CA ALA A 54 -42.73 -20.47 37.62
C ALA A 54 -42.05 -20.43 39.01
N ASP A 55 -41.76 -19.19 39.42
CA ASP A 55 -41.67 -18.58 40.76
C ASP A 55 -40.68 -19.09 41.83
N THR A 56 -39.79 -18.20 42.31
CA THR A 56 -39.68 -17.76 43.73
C THR A 56 -38.74 -16.54 43.89
N GLU A 57 -39.03 -15.72 44.91
CA GLU A 57 -38.44 -14.42 45.25
C GLU A 57 -37.01 -14.43 45.85
N HIS A 58 -36.38 -13.25 45.76
CA HIS A 58 -35.07 -12.73 46.22
C HIS A 58 -34.56 -13.11 47.65
N PRO A 59 -33.22 -13.06 47.91
CA PRO A 59 -32.57 -11.80 48.32
C PRO A 59 -31.16 -11.55 47.75
N ASP A 60 -30.78 -10.27 47.81
CA ASP A 60 -29.52 -9.65 47.41
C ASP A 60 -28.25 -10.49 47.66
N GLN A 61 -27.50 -10.75 46.59
CA GLN A 61 -26.05 -10.91 46.67
C GLN A 61 -25.42 -10.06 45.58
N ASP A 62 -24.64 -9.09 46.04
CA ASP A 62 -23.71 -8.26 45.31
C ASP A 62 -22.64 -9.17 44.65
N ALA A 63 -23.01 -9.77 43.53
CA ALA A 63 -22.09 -10.48 42.66
C ALA A 63 -21.53 -9.44 41.70
N SER A 64 -20.45 -8.80 42.12
CA SER A 64 -19.54 -8.11 41.21
C SER A 64 -19.17 -9.09 40.09
N LEU A 65 -19.77 -8.94 38.92
CA LEU A 65 -19.42 -9.68 37.73
C LEU A 65 -17.91 -9.49 37.52
N PRO A 66 -17.12 -10.55 37.28
CA PRO A 66 -15.74 -10.38 36.88
C PRO A 66 -15.77 -9.53 35.61
N GLY A 67 -15.15 -8.34 35.68
CA GLY A 67 -15.05 -7.45 34.54
C GLY A 67 -14.47 -8.24 33.38
N SER A 68 -15.25 -8.37 32.32
CA SER A 68 -14.75 -8.92 31.07
C SER A 68 -13.51 -8.13 30.70
N GLU A 69 -12.37 -8.80 30.58
CA GLU A 69 -11.19 -8.20 29.95
C GLU A 69 -11.64 -7.52 28.66
N PRO A 70 -11.16 -6.30 28.36
CA PRO A 70 -11.50 -5.62 27.12
C PRO A 70 -11.23 -6.59 25.97
N LYS A 71 -12.29 -6.94 25.24
CA LYS A 71 -12.15 -7.80 24.06
C LYS A 71 -11.26 -7.01 23.09
N GLU A 72 -10.08 -7.54 22.76
CA GLU A 72 -9.22 -6.90 21.76
C GLU A 72 -10.03 -6.64 20.50
N GLU A 73 -9.97 -5.40 20.00
CA GLU A 73 -10.65 -5.02 18.77
C GLU A 73 -10.09 -5.87 17.62
N PRO A 74 -10.95 -6.41 16.73
CA PRO A 74 -10.47 -7.19 15.60
C PRO A 74 -9.53 -6.33 14.74
N ARG A 75 -8.42 -6.92 14.31
CA ARG A 75 -7.40 -6.28 13.47
C ARG A 75 -7.04 -7.16 12.29
N VAL A 76 -6.79 -6.54 11.15
CA VAL A 76 -6.28 -7.18 9.93
C VAL A 76 -4.95 -6.54 9.53
N ARG A 77 -3.98 -7.36 9.17
CA ARG A 77 -2.65 -6.94 8.72
C ARG A 77 -2.57 -6.94 7.20
N LEU A 78 -2.29 -5.78 6.63
CA LEU A 78 -2.13 -5.56 5.20
C LEU A 78 -0.68 -5.29 4.84
N ALA A 79 -0.25 -5.68 3.65
CA ALA A 79 1.05 -5.33 3.10
C ALA A 79 0.91 -4.81 1.66
N PHE A 80 1.59 -3.70 1.37
CA PHE A 80 1.58 -3.06 0.06
C PHE A 80 3.00 -2.86 -0.44
N ALA A 81 3.20 -3.14 -1.72
CA ALA A 81 4.43 -2.79 -2.42
C ALA A 81 4.10 -1.95 -3.67
N GLY A 82 5.10 -1.20 -4.13
CA GLY A 82 5.01 -0.35 -5.30
C GLY A 82 4.94 -1.10 -6.63
N ASP A 83 5.46 -0.46 -7.69
CA ASP A 83 5.27 -0.95 -9.05
C ASP A 83 6.04 -2.27 -9.30
N VAL A 84 5.33 -3.27 -9.82
CA VAL A 84 5.86 -4.58 -10.22
C VAL A 84 5.86 -4.68 -11.74
N MET A 85 7.03 -4.46 -12.34
CA MET A 85 7.31 -4.57 -13.76
C MET A 85 8.30 -5.72 -14.01
N THR A 86 7.80 -6.82 -14.57
CA THR A 86 8.58 -8.04 -14.84
C THR A 86 9.01 -8.19 -16.31
N ALA A 87 8.90 -7.10 -17.07
CA ALA A 87 9.25 -7.03 -18.48
C ALA A 87 10.72 -6.63 -18.72
N GLY A 88 11.14 -6.67 -20.00
CA GLY A 88 12.45 -6.21 -20.43
C GLY A 88 13.57 -7.02 -19.78
N ARG A 89 14.55 -6.34 -19.16
CA ARG A 89 15.69 -7.03 -18.52
C ARG A 89 15.28 -7.91 -17.34
N VAL A 90 14.17 -7.61 -16.67
CA VAL A 90 13.66 -8.47 -15.59
C VAL A 90 13.21 -9.80 -16.16
N GLU A 91 12.62 -9.80 -17.35
CA GLU A 91 12.20 -11.02 -18.04
C GLU A 91 13.39 -11.94 -18.35
N ASP A 92 14.52 -11.37 -18.77
CA ASP A 92 15.76 -12.11 -19.02
C ASP A 92 16.31 -12.74 -17.73
N VAL A 93 16.22 -12.02 -16.61
CA VAL A 93 16.68 -12.49 -15.29
C VAL A 93 15.82 -13.65 -14.79
N VAL A 94 14.48 -13.53 -14.84
CA VAL A 94 13.59 -14.60 -14.35
C VAL A 94 13.65 -15.86 -15.22
N LYS A 95 13.93 -15.75 -16.52
CA LYS A 95 14.15 -16.91 -17.40
C LYS A 95 15.38 -17.73 -17.00
N VAL A 96 16.39 -17.09 -16.39
CA VAL A 96 17.62 -17.74 -15.95
C VAL A 96 17.51 -18.25 -14.52
N HIS A 97 16.95 -17.43 -13.63
CA HIS A 97 16.96 -17.67 -12.19
C HIS A 97 15.68 -18.29 -11.63
N GLY A 98 14.60 -18.35 -12.42
CA GLY A 98 13.28 -18.78 -11.96
C GLY A 98 12.33 -17.60 -11.79
N TYR A 99 11.03 -17.88 -11.88
CA TYR A 99 9.96 -16.88 -11.77
C TYR A 99 9.75 -16.38 -10.33
N ASP A 100 10.19 -17.14 -9.33
CA ASP A 100 10.17 -16.78 -7.91
C ASP A 100 11.29 -15.80 -7.52
N PHE A 101 12.36 -15.71 -8.32
CA PHE A 101 13.53 -14.87 -8.08
C PHE A 101 13.21 -13.45 -7.60
N PRO A 102 12.25 -12.69 -8.20
CA PRO A 102 11.99 -11.32 -7.81
C PRO A 102 11.58 -11.13 -6.35
N PHE A 103 10.93 -12.14 -5.77
CA PHE A 103 10.29 -12.04 -4.45
C PHE A 103 11.08 -12.73 -3.33
N VAL A 104 12.19 -13.40 -3.64
CA VAL A 104 12.96 -14.22 -2.68
C VAL A 104 13.25 -13.46 -1.38
N HIS A 105 13.63 -12.19 -1.49
CA HIS A 105 13.98 -11.37 -0.33
C HIS A 105 12.78 -10.71 0.35
N ALA A 106 11.64 -10.58 -0.33
CA ALA A 106 10.48 -9.81 0.15
C ALA A 106 9.31 -10.68 0.63
N LYS A 107 9.22 -11.94 0.18
CA LYS A 107 8.02 -12.78 0.35
C LYS A 107 7.56 -12.93 1.80
N ARG A 108 8.46 -12.87 2.79
CA ARG A 108 8.08 -12.99 4.21
C ARG A 108 7.03 -11.94 4.62
N TRP A 109 7.19 -10.70 4.16
CA TRP A 109 6.30 -9.60 4.55
C TRP A 109 4.92 -9.69 3.89
N PHE A 110 4.86 -10.29 2.70
CA PHE A 110 3.58 -10.59 2.05
C PHE A 110 2.93 -11.82 2.67
N GLN A 111 3.72 -12.87 2.97
CA GLN A 111 3.24 -14.12 3.56
C GLN A 111 2.68 -13.95 4.97
N GLU A 112 3.27 -13.07 5.78
CA GLU A 112 2.81 -12.76 7.13
C GLU A 112 1.60 -11.81 7.19
N ALA A 113 1.27 -11.11 6.10
CA ALA A 113 0.07 -10.30 6.01
C ALA A 113 -1.16 -11.20 5.79
N ASP A 114 -2.32 -10.74 6.27
CA ASP A 114 -3.60 -11.35 5.94
C ASP A 114 -3.95 -11.13 4.46
N ILE A 115 -3.66 -9.93 3.94
CA ILE A 115 -3.83 -9.58 2.53
C ILE A 115 -2.64 -8.71 2.07
N ALA A 116 -1.98 -9.11 0.99
CA ALA A 116 -0.95 -8.34 0.34
C ALA A 116 -1.37 -7.87 -1.06
N ALA A 117 -1.06 -6.62 -1.38
CA ALA A 117 -1.41 -5.99 -2.66
C ALA A 117 -0.22 -5.31 -3.34
N VAL A 118 -0.18 -5.37 -4.66
CA VAL A 118 0.82 -4.67 -5.48
C VAL A 118 0.20 -4.05 -6.73
N ASN A 119 0.89 -3.10 -7.34
CA ASN A 119 0.55 -2.62 -8.68
C ASN A 119 1.24 -3.50 -9.74
N LEU A 120 0.48 -4.29 -10.50
CA LEU A 120 1.00 -5.07 -11.60
C LEU A 120 1.07 -4.19 -12.85
N GLU A 121 2.26 -3.68 -13.12
CA GLU A 121 2.45 -2.60 -14.10
C GLU A 121 2.28 -3.09 -15.54
N THR A 122 2.55 -4.36 -15.82
CA THR A 122 2.72 -4.84 -17.20
C THR A 122 1.77 -5.98 -17.54
N PRO A 123 1.31 -6.05 -18.80
CA PRO A 123 0.39 -7.10 -19.21
C PRO A 123 1.11 -8.44 -19.21
N LEU A 124 0.41 -9.46 -18.71
CA LEU A 124 0.84 -10.84 -18.69
C LEU A 124 0.40 -11.52 -19.98
N THR A 125 1.23 -11.46 -21.01
CA THR A 125 0.88 -11.99 -22.33
C THR A 125 2.11 -12.34 -23.16
N VAL A 126 1.95 -13.34 -24.03
CA VAL A 126 2.88 -13.64 -25.13
C VAL A 126 2.39 -13.09 -26.49
N ARG A 127 1.16 -12.60 -26.54
CA ARG A 127 0.41 -12.14 -27.74
C ARG A 127 0.22 -10.62 -27.72
N GLY A 128 -0.74 -10.13 -28.48
CA GLY A 128 -1.13 -8.73 -28.56
C GLY A 128 -0.40 -7.92 -29.63
N VAL A 129 -0.91 -6.71 -29.86
CA VAL A 129 -0.33 -5.73 -30.78
C VAL A 129 0.23 -4.58 -29.94
N PRO A 130 1.55 -4.32 -30.03
CA PRO A 130 2.17 -3.21 -29.30
C PRO A 130 1.44 -1.89 -29.55
N ALA A 131 1.18 -1.15 -28.47
CA ALA A 131 0.62 0.20 -28.53
C ALA A 131 1.48 1.09 -29.44
N LYS A 132 0.81 1.88 -30.28
CA LYS A 132 1.48 2.81 -31.19
C LYS A 132 1.80 4.10 -30.45
N ASP A 133 2.82 4.82 -30.92
CA ASP A 133 3.16 6.17 -30.45
C ASP A 133 3.48 6.27 -28.95
N LYS A 134 3.93 5.17 -28.35
CA LYS A 134 4.38 5.07 -26.96
C LYS A 134 5.87 4.72 -26.91
N GLU A 135 6.64 5.46 -26.13
CA GLU A 135 8.10 5.29 -26.04
C GLU A 135 8.48 3.90 -25.49
N PHE A 136 7.77 3.46 -24.46
CA PHE A 136 8.00 2.17 -23.80
C PHE A 136 6.75 1.31 -23.86
N VAL A 137 6.89 0.15 -24.49
CA VAL A 137 5.82 -0.83 -24.63
C VAL A 137 6.31 -2.18 -24.13
N TYR A 138 5.66 -2.68 -23.08
CA TYR A 138 6.10 -3.85 -22.33
C TYR A 138 5.12 -5.02 -22.46
N LYS A 139 5.64 -6.21 -22.16
CA LYS A 139 4.86 -7.40 -21.84
C LYS A 139 5.70 -8.29 -20.95
N SER A 140 5.02 -9.03 -20.09
CA SER A 140 5.61 -9.91 -19.09
C SER A 140 5.08 -11.32 -19.28
N SER A 141 5.87 -12.32 -18.86
CA SER A 141 5.45 -13.72 -18.99
C SER A 141 4.21 -14.01 -18.11
N PRO A 142 3.18 -14.70 -18.64
CA PRO A 142 2.04 -15.17 -17.84
C PRO A 142 2.42 -16.00 -16.60
N GLN A 143 3.59 -16.66 -16.62
CA GLN A 143 4.09 -17.45 -15.49
C GLN A 143 4.36 -16.59 -14.23
N MET A 144 4.48 -15.26 -14.38
CA MET A 144 4.60 -14.38 -13.22
C MET A 144 3.36 -14.37 -12.33
N ALA A 145 2.16 -14.68 -12.86
CA ALA A 145 0.95 -14.76 -12.05
C ALA A 145 1.11 -15.78 -10.91
N GLN A 146 1.62 -16.97 -11.24
CA GLN A 146 1.87 -18.03 -10.26
C GLN A 146 2.93 -17.63 -9.23
N ALA A 147 4.02 -16.98 -9.66
CA ALA A 147 5.06 -16.55 -8.75
C ALA A 147 4.61 -15.44 -7.78
N MET A 148 3.66 -14.58 -8.18
CA MET A 148 3.05 -13.61 -7.27
C MET A 148 2.22 -14.30 -6.17
N ILE A 149 1.42 -15.30 -6.53
CA ILE A 149 0.68 -16.13 -5.55
C ILE A 149 1.64 -16.81 -4.59
N GLU A 150 2.72 -17.43 -5.09
CA GLU A 150 3.72 -18.11 -4.26
C GLU A 150 4.49 -17.14 -3.33
N ALA A 151 4.68 -15.90 -3.78
CA ALA A 151 5.24 -14.83 -2.96
C ALA A 151 4.29 -14.36 -1.84
N GLY A 152 3.01 -14.71 -1.90
CA GLY A 152 1.98 -14.34 -0.93
C GLY A 152 1.19 -13.08 -1.29
N ILE A 153 1.18 -12.67 -2.56
CA ILE A 153 0.35 -11.56 -3.06
C ILE A 153 -1.08 -12.06 -3.28
N ASP A 154 -2.06 -11.32 -2.76
CA ASP A 154 -3.47 -11.71 -2.74
C ASP A 154 -4.33 -10.87 -3.71
N VAL A 155 -3.89 -9.67 -4.11
CA VAL A 155 -4.59 -8.83 -5.10
C VAL A 155 -3.62 -7.95 -5.88
N VAL A 156 -3.91 -7.71 -7.15
CA VAL A 156 -3.14 -6.78 -8.00
C VAL A 156 -3.98 -5.64 -8.56
N ASN A 157 -3.42 -4.44 -8.59
CA ASN A 157 -3.98 -3.34 -9.37
C ASN A 157 -3.51 -3.41 -10.83
N LEU A 158 -4.45 -3.25 -11.76
CA LEU A 158 -4.20 -3.15 -13.21
C LEU A 158 -4.53 -1.77 -13.77
N ALA A 159 -5.08 -0.84 -12.97
CA ALA A 159 -5.26 0.54 -13.43
C ALA A 159 -3.89 1.24 -13.47
N ASN A 160 -3.19 1.19 -14.61
CA ASN A 160 -1.92 1.89 -14.84
C ASN A 160 -1.67 2.14 -16.34
N ASN A 161 -0.65 2.92 -16.68
CA ASN A 161 -0.37 3.34 -18.07
C ASN A 161 0.30 2.27 -18.93
N HIS A 162 0.57 1.08 -18.38
CA HIS A 162 1.26 0.00 -19.07
C HIS A 162 0.38 -1.25 -19.26
N SER A 163 -0.76 -1.36 -18.57
CA SER A 163 -1.64 -2.54 -18.62
C SER A 163 -2.26 -2.87 -19.99
N MET A 164 -2.32 -1.90 -20.91
CA MET A 164 -2.78 -2.13 -22.29
C MET A 164 -1.67 -1.94 -23.33
N ASP A 165 -0.41 -2.11 -22.93
CA ASP A 165 0.74 -2.00 -23.85
C ASP A 165 0.67 -2.95 -25.04
N GLN A 166 -0.01 -4.08 -24.90
CA GLN A 166 -0.24 -5.03 -26.00
C GLN A 166 -1.70 -4.98 -26.51
N GLY A 167 -2.37 -3.85 -26.31
CA GLY A 167 -3.76 -3.60 -26.66
C GLY A 167 -4.76 -4.41 -25.83
N GLU A 168 -6.02 -4.44 -26.27
CA GLU A 168 -7.09 -5.20 -25.61
C GLU A 168 -6.78 -6.70 -25.51
N GLU A 169 -6.10 -7.28 -26.51
CA GLU A 169 -5.71 -8.69 -26.46
C GLU A 169 -4.75 -8.98 -25.29
N GLY A 170 -3.77 -8.10 -25.04
CA GLY A 170 -2.86 -8.24 -23.91
C GLY A 170 -3.53 -8.07 -22.56
N LEU A 171 -4.49 -7.14 -22.47
CA LEU A 171 -5.28 -6.94 -21.25
C LEU A 171 -6.14 -8.18 -20.95
N LEU A 172 -6.83 -8.73 -21.95
CA LEU A 172 -7.65 -9.93 -21.80
C LEU A 172 -6.81 -11.18 -21.47
N ASP A 173 -5.61 -11.31 -22.06
CA ASP A 173 -4.66 -12.34 -21.67
C ASP A 173 -4.20 -12.20 -20.22
N THR A 174 -4.06 -10.96 -19.74
CA THR A 174 -3.71 -10.69 -18.34
C THR A 174 -4.82 -11.17 -17.42
N PHE A 175 -6.09 -10.88 -17.73
CA PHE A 175 -7.23 -11.40 -16.95
C PHE A 175 -7.25 -12.93 -16.92
N ALA A 176 -7.00 -13.57 -18.06
CA ALA A 176 -6.93 -15.03 -18.14
C ALA A 176 -5.80 -15.61 -17.29
N ALA A 177 -4.59 -15.05 -17.39
CA ALA A 177 -3.43 -15.51 -16.63
C ALA A 177 -3.62 -15.38 -15.11
N LEU A 178 -4.23 -14.28 -14.66
CA LEU A 178 -4.52 -14.06 -13.24
C LEU A 178 -5.65 -14.98 -12.76
N LYS A 179 -6.69 -15.17 -13.57
CA LYS A 179 -7.80 -16.08 -13.27
C LYS A 179 -7.35 -17.54 -13.15
N ASP A 180 -6.46 -17.99 -14.04
CA ASP A 180 -5.97 -19.38 -14.06
C ASP A 180 -5.28 -19.79 -12.74
N VAL A 181 -4.68 -18.82 -12.04
CA VAL A 181 -4.02 -19.02 -10.74
C VAL A 181 -4.84 -18.50 -9.56
N HIS A 182 -6.07 -18.04 -9.80
CA HIS A 182 -6.96 -17.45 -8.80
C HIS A 182 -6.34 -16.24 -8.06
N LEU A 183 -5.66 -15.35 -8.80
CA LEU A 183 -5.19 -14.07 -8.29
C LEU A 183 -6.19 -12.95 -8.63
N PRO A 184 -6.96 -12.43 -7.64
CA PRO A 184 -7.84 -11.30 -7.84
C PRO A 184 -7.14 -10.06 -8.39
N TYR A 185 -7.88 -9.25 -9.14
CA TYR A 185 -7.40 -7.97 -9.65
C TYR A 185 -8.46 -6.87 -9.59
N VAL A 186 -8.01 -5.62 -9.54
CA VAL A 186 -8.84 -4.41 -9.52
C VAL A 186 -8.38 -3.41 -10.58
N GLY A 187 -9.25 -2.45 -10.92
CA GLY A 187 -8.89 -1.30 -11.74
C GLY A 187 -8.86 -1.52 -13.25
N ALA A 188 -9.23 -2.72 -13.71
CA ALA A 188 -9.50 -3.03 -15.10
C ALA A 188 -10.62 -4.07 -15.20
N GLY A 189 -11.29 -4.14 -16.33
CA GLY A 189 -12.35 -5.13 -16.54
C GLY A 189 -12.74 -5.27 -18.00
N HIS A 190 -13.60 -6.25 -18.30
CA HIS A 190 -14.17 -6.46 -19.65
C HIS A 190 -15.12 -5.33 -20.05
N ASN A 191 -15.55 -4.53 -19.09
CA ASN A 191 -16.37 -3.35 -19.29
C ASN A 191 -16.21 -2.37 -18.11
N ALA A 192 -16.87 -1.22 -18.21
CA ALA A 192 -16.81 -0.14 -17.24
C ALA A 192 -17.53 -0.40 -15.91
N GLU A 193 -18.35 -1.45 -15.82
CA GLU A 193 -18.94 -1.88 -14.55
C GLU A 193 -17.88 -2.67 -13.78
N GLU A 194 -17.38 -3.76 -14.37
CA GLU A 194 -16.35 -4.61 -13.79
C GLU A 194 -15.09 -3.84 -13.41
N ALA A 195 -14.61 -2.92 -14.25
CA ALA A 195 -13.38 -2.17 -13.95
C ALA A 195 -13.48 -1.33 -12.67
N PHE A 196 -14.68 -0.89 -12.29
CA PHE A 196 -14.95 -0.06 -11.10
C PHE A 196 -15.51 -0.89 -9.93
N THR A 197 -15.69 -2.21 -10.09
CA THR A 197 -16.15 -3.10 -9.02
C THR A 197 -15.00 -3.42 -8.07
N PRO A 198 -15.20 -3.34 -6.74
CA PRO A 198 -14.17 -3.75 -5.79
C PRO A 198 -13.95 -5.27 -5.80
N VAL A 199 -12.74 -5.69 -5.43
CA VAL A 199 -12.53 -7.05 -4.93
C VAL A 199 -12.79 -7.06 -3.43
N MET A 200 -13.62 -7.99 -2.98
CA MET A 200 -14.01 -8.14 -1.59
C MET A 200 -13.26 -9.30 -0.93
N PHE A 201 -12.78 -9.07 0.29
CA PHE A 201 -12.20 -10.09 1.16
C PHE A 201 -12.89 -10.08 2.53
N GLU A 202 -12.78 -11.18 3.27
CA GLU A 202 -13.10 -11.23 4.69
C GLU A 202 -11.93 -11.88 5.41
N SER A 203 -11.31 -11.16 6.36
CA SER A 203 -10.22 -11.69 7.18
C SER A 203 -10.31 -11.14 8.59
N GLN A 204 -10.00 -11.97 9.59
CA GLN A 204 -10.10 -11.63 11.01
C GLN A 204 -11.48 -11.06 11.41
N GLY A 205 -12.54 -11.45 10.70
CA GLY A 205 -13.92 -10.96 10.91
C GLY A 205 -14.18 -9.55 10.37
N ILE A 206 -13.26 -8.99 9.58
CA ILE A 206 -13.37 -7.68 8.94
C ILE A 206 -13.60 -7.88 7.43
N LYS A 207 -14.59 -7.19 6.85
CA LYS A 207 -14.79 -7.15 5.40
C LYS A 207 -13.97 -6.03 4.77
N LEU A 208 -13.19 -6.37 3.75
CA LEU A 208 -12.31 -5.44 3.06
C LEU A 208 -12.71 -5.31 1.60
N ALA A 209 -12.72 -4.08 1.08
CA ALA A 209 -12.89 -3.79 -0.34
C ALA A 209 -11.62 -3.15 -0.90
N PHE A 210 -11.13 -3.66 -2.03
CA PHE A 210 -10.02 -3.07 -2.77
C PHE A 210 -10.52 -2.50 -4.09
N LEU A 211 -10.14 -1.26 -4.41
CA LEU A 211 -10.40 -0.61 -5.70
C LEU A 211 -9.09 -0.12 -6.33
N GLY A 212 -9.05 -0.10 -7.65
CA GLY A 212 -7.91 0.36 -8.44
C GLY A 212 -8.29 1.49 -9.37
N PHE A 213 -7.53 2.59 -9.41
CA PHE A 213 -7.79 3.71 -10.33
C PHE A 213 -6.51 4.26 -10.96
N THR A 214 -6.62 4.78 -12.18
CA THR A 214 -5.50 5.46 -12.86
C THR A 214 -5.86 6.85 -13.36
N ARG A 215 -4.95 7.81 -13.17
CA ARG A 215 -4.96 9.11 -13.88
C ARG A 215 -3.78 9.23 -14.84
N VAL A 216 -3.25 8.08 -15.28
CA VAL A 216 -2.17 7.99 -16.26
C VAL A 216 -2.56 6.94 -17.28
N VAL A 217 -3.04 7.39 -18.44
CA VAL A 217 -3.20 6.54 -19.62
C VAL A 217 -2.78 7.32 -20.88
N PRO A 218 -2.21 6.66 -21.90
CA PRO A 218 -1.77 7.33 -23.12
C PRO A 218 -2.91 7.95 -23.94
N GLU A 219 -4.08 7.29 -23.95
CA GLU A 219 -5.21 7.68 -24.79
C GLU A 219 -6.57 7.28 -24.19
N VAL A 220 -7.63 8.02 -24.55
CA VAL A 220 -9.00 7.80 -24.06
C VAL A 220 -9.57 6.43 -24.47
N SER A 221 -9.05 5.85 -25.55
CA SER A 221 -9.46 4.53 -26.02
C SER A 221 -9.16 3.41 -25.00
N TRP A 222 -8.27 3.64 -24.02
CA TRP A 222 -7.94 2.68 -22.96
C TRP A 222 -8.94 2.67 -21.80
N TYR A 223 -9.88 3.61 -21.77
CA TYR A 223 -10.89 3.69 -20.71
C TYR A 223 -11.85 2.52 -20.85
N ALA A 224 -12.18 1.83 -19.76
CA ALA A 224 -13.25 0.82 -19.78
C ALA A 224 -14.57 1.45 -20.25
N GLY A 225 -15.26 0.78 -21.19
CA GLY A 225 -16.54 1.22 -21.75
C GLY A 225 -17.66 0.21 -21.48
N LYS A 226 -18.90 0.53 -21.84
CA LYS A 226 -20.07 -0.34 -21.58
C LYS A 226 -19.88 -1.79 -22.08
N ASN A 227 -19.30 -1.96 -23.27
CA ASN A 227 -19.02 -3.26 -23.89
C ASN A 227 -17.58 -3.28 -24.42
N LYS A 228 -16.65 -2.66 -23.68
CA LYS A 228 -15.27 -2.49 -24.13
C LYS A 228 -14.34 -2.69 -22.94
N PRO A 229 -13.41 -3.64 -23.01
CA PRO A 229 -12.40 -3.80 -21.98
C PRO A 229 -11.57 -2.53 -21.80
N GLY A 230 -11.05 -2.33 -20.59
CA GLY A 230 -10.16 -1.22 -20.33
C GLY A 230 -10.00 -0.93 -18.85
N LEU A 231 -9.46 0.24 -18.57
CA LEU A 231 -9.02 0.66 -17.25
C LEU A 231 -10.05 1.56 -16.56
N ALA A 232 -10.13 1.46 -15.23
CA ALA A 232 -10.88 2.39 -14.40
C ALA A 232 -10.07 3.68 -14.23
N THR A 233 -10.42 4.69 -15.03
CA THR A 233 -9.72 5.97 -15.00
C THR A 233 -10.38 6.98 -14.06
N THR A 234 -9.62 7.95 -13.58
CA THR A 234 -10.08 9.00 -12.65
C THR A 234 -9.68 10.42 -13.08
N TYR A 235 -9.59 10.68 -14.38
CA TYR A 235 -9.49 12.05 -14.89
C TYR A 235 -10.75 12.86 -14.54
N ASP A 236 -10.75 14.18 -14.78
CA ASP A 236 -11.84 15.08 -14.35
C ASP A 236 -13.25 14.68 -14.84
N GLY A 237 -13.36 13.93 -15.94
CA GLY A 237 -14.66 13.41 -16.41
C GLY A 237 -15.07 12.07 -15.81
N MET A 238 -14.24 11.45 -14.97
CA MET A 238 -14.44 10.11 -14.39
C MET A 238 -14.24 10.06 -12.87
N LYS A 239 -13.67 11.09 -12.24
CA LYS A 239 -13.37 11.11 -10.80
C LYS A 239 -14.62 10.95 -9.92
N GLU A 240 -15.77 11.49 -10.33
CA GLU A 240 -17.02 11.32 -9.61
C GLU A 240 -17.51 9.87 -9.68
N LYS A 241 -17.29 9.18 -10.81
CA LYS A 241 -17.61 7.76 -10.94
C LYS A 241 -16.68 6.91 -10.05
N ALA A 242 -15.39 7.24 -9.98
CA ALA A 242 -14.46 6.59 -9.07
C ALA A 242 -14.88 6.80 -7.61
N ALA A 243 -15.23 8.02 -7.21
CA ALA A 243 -15.74 8.32 -5.88
C ALA A 243 -17.06 7.59 -5.58
N GLU A 244 -17.99 7.49 -6.53
CA GLU A 244 -19.23 6.71 -6.37
C GLU A 244 -18.94 5.22 -6.14
N ALA A 245 -17.95 4.64 -6.84
CA ALA A 245 -17.54 3.26 -6.63
C ALA A 245 -16.96 3.03 -5.21
N VAL A 246 -16.15 3.97 -4.72
CA VAL A 246 -15.65 3.96 -3.34
C VAL A 246 -16.80 4.03 -2.33
N ALA A 247 -17.75 4.94 -2.54
CA ALA A 247 -18.91 5.09 -1.67
C ALA A 247 -19.76 3.81 -1.61
N LYS A 248 -20.02 3.17 -2.76
CA LYS A 248 -20.72 1.88 -2.81
C LYS A 248 -19.95 0.77 -2.09
N ALA A 249 -18.64 0.70 -2.28
CA ALA A 249 -17.81 -0.27 -1.57
C ALA A 249 -17.89 -0.09 -0.05
N LYS A 250 -17.97 1.16 0.44
CA LYS A 250 -18.12 1.44 1.87
C LYS A 250 -19.46 1.01 2.47
N GLU A 251 -20.50 0.86 1.65
CA GLU A 251 -21.79 0.32 2.11
C GLU A 251 -21.71 -1.18 2.42
N GLU A 252 -20.73 -1.89 1.85
CA GLU A 252 -20.61 -3.36 1.92
C GLU A 252 -19.37 -3.84 2.70
N ALA A 253 -18.38 -2.98 2.94
CA ALA A 253 -17.13 -3.29 3.62
C ALA A 253 -16.89 -2.44 4.87
N ASP A 254 -16.20 -3.05 5.85
CA ASP A 254 -15.73 -2.36 7.06
C ASP A 254 -14.50 -1.49 6.75
N LEU A 255 -13.60 -2.00 5.90
CA LEU A 255 -12.39 -1.31 5.43
C LEU A 255 -12.37 -1.17 3.90
N VAL A 256 -12.19 0.06 3.39
CA VAL A 256 -12.04 0.32 1.95
C VAL A 256 -10.64 0.82 1.63
N VAL A 257 -9.94 0.11 0.74
CA VAL A 257 -8.59 0.43 0.27
C VAL A 257 -8.65 0.85 -1.19
N VAL A 258 -8.00 1.96 -1.53
CA VAL A 258 -7.84 2.41 -2.92
C VAL A 258 -6.36 2.36 -3.31
N ILE A 259 -6.06 1.64 -4.39
CA ILE A 259 -4.75 1.62 -5.04
C ILE A 259 -4.81 2.56 -6.25
N ALA A 260 -3.98 3.59 -6.27
CA ALA A 260 -4.05 4.63 -7.28
C ALA A 260 -2.74 4.82 -8.05
N HIS A 261 -2.84 4.89 -9.37
CA HIS A 261 -1.70 5.08 -10.26
C HIS A 261 -1.75 6.48 -10.89
N TRP A 262 -0.87 7.38 -10.44
CA TRP A 262 -1.02 8.83 -10.64
C TRP A 262 0.27 9.64 -10.47
N GLY A 263 0.21 10.94 -10.69
CA GLY A 263 1.36 11.80 -10.48
C GLY A 263 2.23 11.91 -11.71
N LYS A 264 3.43 12.43 -11.50
CA LYS A 264 4.40 12.68 -12.56
C LYS A 264 5.65 11.88 -12.29
N GLU A 265 6.14 11.17 -13.31
CA GLU A 265 7.37 10.40 -13.19
C GLU A 265 8.52 11.24 -12.63
N LYS A 266 9.21 10.65 -11.65
CA LYS A 266 10.45 11.13 -11.04
C LYS A 266 10.31 12.47 -10.32
N VAL A 267 9.10 12.75 -9.82
CA VAL A 267 8.81 13.91 -8.97
C VAL A 267 8.52 13.43 -7.55
N ASP A 268 9.30 13.91 -6.59
CA ASP A 268 9.28 13.46 -5.19
C ASP A 268 8.07 13.97 -4.38
N PHE A 269 7.39 15.00 -4.87
CA PHE A 269 6.23 15.59 -4.20
C PHE A 269 4.96 15.35 -5.02
N PRO A 270 3.83 15.00 -4.37
CA PRO A 270 2.59 14.81 -5.09
C PRO A 270 2.11 16.13 -5.71
N GLU A 271 1.52 16.04 -6.88
CA GLU A 271 0.84 17.14 -7.56
C GLU A 271 -0.48 17.47 -6.84
N ASP A 272 -1.01 18.69 -7.02
CA ASP A 272 -2.25 19.12 -6.35
C ASP A 272 -3.42 18.18 -6.62
N TYR A 273 -3.57 17.72 -7.87
CA TYR A 273 -4.64 16.79 -8.23
C TYR A 273 -4.49 15.42 -7.54
N GLN A 274 -3.28 14.99 -7.17
CA GLN A 274 -3.11 13.73 -6.41
C GLN A 274 -3.71 13.90 -5.02
N ARG A 275 -3.43 15.04 -4.37
CA ARG A 275 -4.01 15.37 -3.05
C ARG A 275 -5.53 15.51 -3.13
N GLU A 276 -6.03 16.21 -4.14
CA GLU A 276 -7.48 16.38 -4.36
C GLU A 276 -8.20 15.04 -4.56
N LEU A 277 -7.64 14.13 -5.36
CA LEU A 277 -8.22 12.81 -5.59
C LEU A 277 -8.15 11.91 -4.36
N ALA A 278 -7.00 11.88 -3.67
CA ALA A 278 -6.85 11.08 -2.45
C ALA A 278 -7.86 11.51 -1.38
N ARG A 279 -8.01 12.82 -1.17
CA ARG A 279 -8.99 13.38 -0.23
C ARG A 279 -10.43 13.14 -0.68
N LEU A 280 -10.71 13.24 -1.99
CA LEU A 280 -12.01 12.88 -2.57
C LEU A 280 -12.39 11.43 -2.26
N TYR A 281 -11.45 10.49 -2.36
CA TYR A 281 -11.72 9.09 -2.05
C TYR A 281 -11.94 8.83 -0.57
N ILE A 282 -11.16 9.47 0.31
CA ILE A 282 -11.40 9.41 1.76
C ILE A 282 -12.77 10.00 2.10
N ASP A 283 -13.13 11.13 1.49
CA ASP A 283 -14.45 11.76 1.67
C ASP A 283 -15.60 10.87 1.16
N ALA A 284 -15.34 10.04 0.16
CA ALA A 284 -16.29 9.07 -0.36
C ALA A 284 -16.37 7.79 0.51
N GLY A 285 -15.43 7.55 1.43
CA GLY A 285 -15.47 6.42 2.35
C GLY A 285 -14.24 5.51 2.32
N ALA A 286 -13.18 5.84 1.58
CA ALA A 286 -11.93 5.10 1.65
C ALA A 286 -11.24 5.30 3.02
N ASP A 287 -10.63 4.24 3.52
CA ASP A 287 -9.93 4.21 4.81
C ASP A 287 -8.41 4.24 4.67
N LEU A 288 -7.89 3.76 3.52
CA LEU A 288 -6.47 3.78 3.18
C LEU A 288 -6.29 3.99 1.68
N ILE A 289 -5.36 4.88 1.32
CA ILE A 289 -4.98 5.14 -0.07
C ILE A 289 -3.51 4.77 -0.28
N VAL A 290 -3.22 3.97 -1.30
CA VAL A 290 -1.85 3.55 -1.66
C VAL A 290 -1.56 3.89 -3.11
N GLY A 291 -0.58 4.76 -3.33
CA GLY A 291 -0.21 5.26 -4.64
C GLY A 291 1.02 4.59 -5.27
N GLY A 292 1.11 4.70 -6.59
CA GLY A 292 2.27 4.33 -7.44
C GLY A 292 2.31 5.19 -8.69
N HIS A 293 3.21 4.89 -9.64
CA HIS A 293 3.55 5.62 -10.90
C HIS A 293 4.76 6.57 -10.89
N PRO A 294 4.98 7.46 -9.90
CA PRO A 294 6.11 8.39 -9.97
C PRO A 294 7.48 7.71 -10.06
N HIS A 295 7.56 6.39 -9.83
CA HIS A 295 8.79 5.58 -9.82
C HIS A 295 9.81 6.00 -8.76
N VAL A 296 9.41 6.87 -7.84
CA VAL A 296 10.15 7.34 -6.67
C VAL A 296 9.20 7.35 -5.47
N LEU A 297 9.75 7.30 -4.26
CA LEU A 297 8.96 7.54 -3.06
C LEU A 297 8.34 8.94 -3.08
N GLN A 298 7.07 9.02 -2.71
CA GLN A 298 6.41 10.27 -2.33
C GLN A 298 5.90 10.11 -0.89
N GLY A 299 5.74 11.23 -0.20
CA GLY A 299 5.40 11.25 1.22
C GLY A 299 4.07 10.61 1.60
N LEU A 300 3.87 10.55 2.91
CA LEU A 300 2.63 10.15 3.57
C LEU A 300 1.87 11.39 4.05
N GLU A 301 0.55 11.27 4.13
CA GLU A 301 -0.34 12.28 4.70
C GLU A 301 -1.42 11.58 5.52
N GLN A 302 -1.80 12.16 6.66
CA GLN A 302 -3.05 11.81 7.32
C GLN A 302 -4.13 12.85 7.00
N TYR A 303 -5.28 12.39 6.54
CA TYR A 303 -6.44 13.23 6.26
C TYR A 303 -7.69 12.64 6.92
N LYS A 304 -8.31 13.39 7.83
CA LYS A 304 -9.50 12.96 8.61
C LYS A 304 -9.30 11.61 9.35
N GLY A 305 -8.11 11.38 9.88
CA GLY A 305 -7.79 10.14 10.59
C GLY A 305 -7.51 8.93 9.68
N LYS A 306 -7.43 9.13 8.36
CA LYS A 306 -7.14 8.10 7.36
C LYS A 306 -5.82 8.39 6.67
N TRP A 307 -5.12 7.34 6.26
CA TRP A 307 -3.78 7.46 5.70
C TRP A 307 -3.77 7.48 4.18
N ILE A 308 -2.86 8.29 3.64
CA ILE A 308 -2.54 8.39 2.22
C ILE A 308 -1.05 8.15 2.06
N ALA A 309 -0.66 7.13 1.30
CA ALA A 309 0.70 6.96 0.80
C ALA A 309 0.72 7.34 -0.68
N TYR A 310 1.41 8.41 -1.06
CA TYR A 310 1.29 8.95 -2.43
C TYR A 310 2.06 8.13 -3.48
N SER A 311 3.18 7.50 -3.11
CA SER A 311 3.93 6.57 -3.97
C SER A 311 4.88 5.71 -3.15
N LEU A 312 4.84 4.39 -3.35
CA LEU A 312 5.79 3.44 -2.76
C LEU A 312 7.03 3.18 -3.63
N GLY A 313 7.12 3.82 -4.80
CA GLY A 313 8.25 3.66 -5.73
C GLY A 313 8.22 2.36 -6.53
N ASN A 314 9.37 2.00 -7.12
CA ASN A 314 9.52 0.80 -7.92
C ASN A 314 9.85 -0.40 -7.04
N PHE A 315 9.01 -1.42 -6.97
CA PHE A 315 9.30 -2.59 -6.15
C PHE A 315 10.11 -3.65 -6.91
N ILE A 316 9.55 -4.20 -7.99
CA ILE A 316 10.27 -5.07 -8.92
C ILE A 316 10.38 -4.32 -10.23
N PHE A 317 11.60 -3.95 -10.63
CA PHE A 317 11.79 -3.11 -11.80
C PHE A 317 13.12 -3.35 -12.48
N THR A 318 13.25 -2.81 -13.70
CA THR A 318 14.56 -2.71 -14.34
C THR A 318 15.38 -1.64 -13.61
N ARG A 319 16.68 -1.85 -13.43
CA ARG A 319 17.53 -0.82 -12.83
C ARG A 319 17.65 0.39 -13.76
N ALA A 320 16.94 1.46 -13.44
CA ALA A 320 16.99 2.72 -14.18
C ALA A 320 18.28 3.50 -13.88
N MET A 321 18.61 4.47 -14.71
CA MET A 321 19.84 5.28 -14.54
C MET A 321 19.77 6.27 -13.37
N GLN A 322 18.57 6.59 -12.87
CA GLN A 322 18.36 7.61 -11.84
C GLN A 322 18.29 6.97 -10.45
N PRO A 323 19.24 7.25 -9.54
CA PRO A 323 19.31 6.59 -8.24
C PRO A 323 18.08 6.73 -7.36
N ALA A 324 17.36 7.85 -7.44
CA ALA A 324 16.13 8.07 -6.68
C ALA A 324 15.03 7.05 -6.96
N THR A 325 15.10 6.35 -8.10
CA THR A 325 14.14 5.31 -8.49
C THR A 325 14.46 3.92 -7.92
N TRP A 326 15.57 3.80 -7.19
CA TRP A 326 16.01 2.54 -6.59
C TRP A 326 15.50 2.39 -5.15
N GLU A 327 14.99 3.44 -4.53
CA GLU A 327 14.40 3.37 -3.20
C GLU A 327 12.93 2.97 -3.30
N THR A 328 12.52 2.03 -2.47
CA THR A 328 11.13 1.59 -2.34
C THR A 328 10.87 1.16 -0.91
N VAL A 329 9.61 0.92 -0.57
CA VAL A 329 9.22 0.40 0.74
C VAL A 329 8.15 -0.66 0.58
N ILE A 330 8.08 -1.58 1.55
CA ILE A 330 6.82 -2.26 1.84
C ILE A 330 6.10 -1.43 2.91
N LEU A 331 4.87 -1.02 2.62
CA LEU A 331 3.98 -0.41 3.59
C LEU A 331 3.16 -1.51 4.26
N GLN A 332 3.24 -1.62 5.57
CA GLN A 332 2.36 -2.46 6.38
C GLN A 332 1.31 -1.60 7.07
N ALA A 333 0.08 -2.09 7.10
CA ALA A 333 -1.03 -1.44 7.79
C ALA A 333 -1.74 -2.45 8.68
N GLU A 334 -1.87 -2.16 9.96
CA GLU A 334 -2.76 -2.90 10.86
C GLU A 334 -4.02 -2.09 11.06
N CYS A 335 -5.14 -2.60 10.55
CA CYS A 335 -6.40 -1.87 10.49
C CYS A 335 -7.48 -2.53 11.34
N THR A 336 -8.31 -1.72 12.00
CA THR A 336 -9.52 -2.18 12.71
C THR A 336 -10.75 -2.17 11.80
N ASP A 337 -11.85 -2.77 12.27
CA ASP A 337 -13.17 -2.74 11.61
C ASP A 337 -13.79 -1.31 11.53
N GLN A 338 -13.24 -0.34 12.27
CA GLN A 338 -13.61 1.08 12.17
C GLN A 338 -12.77 1.85 11.13
N GLY A 339 -11.93 1.13 10.38
CA GLY A 339 -11.03 1.67 9.37
C GLY A 339 -9.91 2.55 9.92
N LYS A 340 -9.55 2.41 11.20
CA LYS A 340 -8.35 3.04 11.74
C LYS A 340 -7.16 2.15 11.44
N CYS A 341 -6.10 2.71 10.87
CA CYS A 341 -4.90 1.96 10.51
C CYS A 341 -3.66 2.54 11.20
N GLU A 342 -2.87 1.66 11.81
CA GLU A 342 -1.50 1.96 12.25
C GLU A 342 -0.55 1.50 11.14
N LEU A 343 0.41 2.35 10.77
CA LEU A 343 1.30 2.08 9.65
C LEU A 343 2.73 1.81 10.10
N ALA A 344 3.41 0.92 9.38
CA ALA A 344 4.85 0.73 9.43
C ALA A 344 5.42 0.64 8.01
N VAL A 345 6.63 1.14 7.79
CA VAL A 345 7.33 1.08 6.51
C VAL A 345 8.64 0.31 6.64
N ILE A 346 8.84 -0.67 5.78
CA ILE A 346 10.10 -1.40 5.70
C ILE A 346 10.88 -0.88 4.48
N PRO A 347 12.10 -0.37 4.64
CA PRO A 347 12.87 0.17 3.54
C PRO A 347 13.50 -0.94 2.69
N PHE A 348 13.43 -0.76 1.38
CA PHE A 348 14.01 -1.65 0.39
C PHE A 348 14.79 -0.85 -0.64
N TYR A 349 15.66 -1.58 -1.32
CA TYR A 349 16.36 -1.12 -2.49
C TYR A 349 16.08 -2.05 -3.67
N THR A 350 15.76 -1.45 -4.80
CA THR A 350 15.40 -2.12 -6.04
C THR A 350 16.65 -2.36 -6.87
N GLU A 351 17.12 -3.60 -6.83
CA GLU A 351 18.09 -4.13 -7.77
C GLU A 351 17.39 -4.63 -9.04
N LEU A 352 18.17 -5.08 -10.02
CA LEU A 352 17.61 -5.56 -11.29
C LEU A 352 16.69 -6.76 -11.07
N GLY A 353 15.38 -6.50 -11.11
CA GLY A 353 14.34 -7.52 -10.96
C GLY A 353 14.18 -8.07 -9.54
N GLN A 354 14.70 -7.41 -8.51
CA GLN A 354 14.58 -7.83 -7.11
C GLN A 354 14.50 -6.63 -6.16
N ALA A 355 13.64 -6.74 -5.14
CA ALA A 355 13.63 -5.84 -4.00
C ALA A 355 14.46 -6.45 -2.85
N VAL A 356 15.51 -5.77 -2.40
CA VAL A 356 16.38 -6.21 -1.31
C VAL A 356 16.14 -5.32 -0.08
N PRO A 357 15.86 -5.89 1.10
CA PRO A 357 15.61 -5.08 2.29
C PRO A 357 16.87 -4.31 2.71
N LEU A 358 16.68 -3.10 3.21
CA LEU A 358 17.74 -2.26 3.73
C LEU A 358 17.78 -2.31 5.26
N GLU A 359 18.98 -2.39 5.82
CA GLU A 359 19.23 -2.39 7.26
C GLU A 359 20.26 -1.30 7.61
N GLY A 360 20.38 -1.00 8.91
CA GLY A 360 21.36 -0.03 9.42
C GLY A 360 21.20 1.36 8.81
N GLU A 361 22.31 2.06 8.59
CA GLU A 361 22.33 3.45 8.11
C GLU A 361 21.60 3.64 6.76
N ALA A 362 21.68 2.67 5.86
CA ALA A 362 21.02 2.75 4.56
C ALA A 362 19.48 2.68 4.71
N GLY A 363 18.98 1.80 5.57
CA GLY A 363 17.54 1.73 5.88
C GLY A 363 17.05 3.01 6.55
N GLN A 364 17.79 3.51 7.55
CA GLN A 364 17.45 4.76 8.23
C GLN A 364 17.44 5.97 7.30
N ALA A 365 18.33 6.01 6.30
CA ALA A 365 18.34 7.09 5.31
C ALA A 365 17.06 7.12 4.45
N VAL A 366 16.54 5.95 4.07
CA VAL A 366 15.27 5.85 3.32
C VAL A 366 14.08 6.25 4.20
N LEU A 367 14.04 5.80 5.46
CA LEU A 367 13.00 6.19 6.42
C LEU A 367 12.98 7.70 6.64
N GLN A 368 14.15 8.30 6.89
CA GLN A 368 14.28 9.76 7.07
C GLN A 368 13.89 10.54 5.81
N ARG A 369 14.24 10.02 4.62
CA ARG A 369 13.81 10.64 3.37
C ARG A 369 12.30 10.60 3.23
N LEU A 370 11.66 9.45 3.50
CA LEU A 370 10.20 9.34 3.43
C LEU A 370 9.52 10.29 4.43
N GLU A 371 10.03 10.39 5.66
CA GLU A 371 9.56 11.37 6.65
C GLU A 371 9.64 12.80 6.10
N ASN A 372 10.79 13.19 5.52
CA ASN A 372 10.99 14.53 4.96
C ASN A 372 10.08 14.86 3.77
N LEU A 373 9.62 13.84 3.05
CA LEU A 373 8.66 14.00 1.95
C LEU A 373 7.20 14.08 2.45
N SER A 374 6.96 13.66 3.70
CA SER A 374 5.63 13.51 4.28
C SER A 374 5.12 14.81 4.92
N GLU A 375 3.80 14.95 4.99
CA GLU A 375 3.14 16.12 5.58
C GLU A 375 2.66 15.80 6.99
N GLN A 376 3.28 16.39 8.01
CA GLN A 376 2.91 16.21 9.43
C GLN A 376 2.98 14.74 9.88
N VAL A 377 4.04 14.05 9.46
CA VAL A 377 4.28 12.64 9.80
C VAL A 377 5.68 12.49 10.39
N SER A 378 5.80 11.68 11.43
CA SER A 378 7.08 11.18 11.92
C SER A 378 7.21 9.69 11.65
N ILE A 379 8.41 9.24 11.33
CA ILE A 379 8.76 7.83 11.11
C ILE A 379 9.92 7.48 12.03
N ASP A 380 9.70 6.56 12.97
CA ASP A 380 10.75 6.18 13.91
C ASP A 380 11.77 5.21 13.31
N ALA A 381 12.78 4.85 14.11
CA ALA A 381 13.87 3.99 13.67
C ALA A 381 13.44 2.56 13.32
N GLU A 382 12.27 2.13 13.81
CA GLU A 382 11.67 0.84 13.45
C GLU A 382 10.69 0.96 12.26
N GLY A 383 10.56 2.17 11.69
CA GLY A 383 9.69 2.44 10.55
C GLY A 383 8.22 2.65 10.94
N ARG A 384 7.87 2.75 12.23
CA ARG A 384 6.48 3.04 12.62
C ARG A 384 6.15 4.49 12.28
N VAL A 385 4.96 4.69 11.74
CA VAL A 385 4.49 5.98 11.25
C VAL A 385 3.49 6.56 12.23
N GLU A 386 3.72 7.80 12.64
CA GLU A 386 2.83 8.53 13.54
C GLU A 386 2.43 9.87 12.92
N GLU A 387 1.19 10.29 13.15
CA GLU A 387 0.77 11.65 12.82
C GLU A 387 1.39 12.61 13.83
N MET A 388 2.08 13.62 13.33
CA MET A 388 2.51 14.74 14.16
C MET A 388 1.33 15.67 14.42
N LEU A 389 0.48 15.28 15.37
CA LEU A 389 -0.43 16.22 16.01
C LEU A 389 0.43 17.29 16.68
N PHE A 390 0.19 18.58 16.37
CA PHE A 390 0.93 19.71 16.94
C PHE A 390 0.70 19.85 18.46
N SER A 391 1.23 18.92 19.25
CA SER A 391 1.65 19.21 20.60
C SER A 391 2.94 20.03 20.51
N LEU A 392 3.09 21.00 21.42
CA LEU A 392 4.30 21.84 21.47
C LEU A 392 5.56 20.98 21.60
N ASP A 393 5.46 19.85 22.33
CA ASP A 393 6.56 18.93 22.57
C ASP A 393 6.95 18.18 21.28
N THR A 394 5.98 17.72 20.51
CA THR A 394 6.20 17.08 19.19
C THR A 394 6.86 18.03 18.20
N LEU A 395 6.44 19.30 18.20
CA LEU A 395 7.03 20.32 17.33
C LEU A 395 8.48 20.65 17.74
N ILE A 396 8.77 20.69 19.04
CA ILE A 396 10.12 20.90 19.57
C ILE A 396 11.01 19.71 19.21
N GLU A 397 10.57 18.48 19.44
CA GLU A 397 11.32 17.26 19.09
C GLU A 397 11.60 17.17 17.59
N TYR A 398 10.58 17.39 16.75
CA TYR A 398 10.73 17.39 15.31
C TYR A 398 11.76 18.44 14.85
N THR A 399 11.60 19.68 15.32
CA THR A 399 12.52 20.76 14.93
C THR A 399 13.94 20.48 15.44
N ALA A 400 14.08 19.91 16.63
CA ALA A 400 15.38 19.56 17.18
C ALA A 400 16.08 18.47 16.35
N ARG A 401 15.37 17.38 16.04
CA ARG A 401 15.91 16.29 15.21
C ARG A 401 16.26 16.76 13.80
N HIS A 402 15.34 17.46 13.14
CA HIS A 402 15.49 17.83 11.73
C HIS A 402 16.60 18.87 11.48
N TYR A 403 16.86 19.75 12.44
CA TYR A 403 17.91 20.78 12.34
C TYR A 403 19.17 20.43 13.13
N GLY A 404 19.27 19.22 13.71
CA GLY A 404 20.41 18.78 14.52
C GLY A 404 20.65 19.66 15.75
N LEU A 405 19.57 20.18 16.34
CA LEU A 405 19.62 21.11 17.45
C LEU A 405 19.65 20.34 18.77
N GLY A 406 20.55 20.77 19.66
CA GLY A 406 20.67 20.24 21.00
C GLY A 406 19.80 20.98 22.01
N GLU A 407 19.98 20.59 23.26
CA GLU A 407 19.34 21.21 24.41
C GLU A 407 19.68 22.72 24.49
N GLY A 408 18.66 23.59 24.48
CA GLY A 408 18.82 25.04 24.56
C GLY A 408 18.93 25.79 23.23
N ASP A 409 18.98 25.07 22.10
CA ASP A 409 19.08 25.68 20.76
C ASP A 409 17.72 26.18 20.22
N LEU A 410 16.60 25.72 20.79
CA LEU A 410 15.24 26.07 20.40
C LEU A 410 14.54 26.91 21.47
N LEU A 411 14.22 28.16 21.13
CA LEU A 411 13.40 29.06 21.93
C LEU A 411 12.02 29.22 21.28
N PHE A 412 11.05 28.45 21.75
CA PHE A 412 9.65 28.67 21.40
C PHE A 412 9.05 29.80 22.25
N THR A 413 8.63 30.87 21.59
CA THR A 413 7.88 31.97 22.23
C THR A 413 6.50 32.06 21.59
N GLY A 414 5.45 31.74 22.33
CA GLY A 414 4.08 31.79 21.82
C GLY A 414 3.04 31.28 22.83
N THR A 415 1.82 31.78 22.69
CA THR A 415 0.62 31.28 23.40
C THR A 415 -0.16 30.36 22.47
N PRO A 416 -0.49 29.12 22.87
CA PRO A 416 -1.43 28.28 22.11
C PRO A 416 -2.77 29.01 21.95
N ALA A 417 -3.41 28.86 20.79
CA ALA A 417 -4.74 29.41 20.55
C ALA A 417 -5.73 28.86 21.58
N GLY A 418 -6.34 29.75 22.39
CA GLY A 418 -7.31 29.39 23.43
C GLY A 418 -6.76 29.34 24.87
N SER A 419 -5.53 29.77 25.14
CA SER A 419 -5.02 29.89 26.52
C SER A 419 -4.68 31.33 26.91
N ASP A 420 -5.24 31.80 28.04
CA ASP A 420 -5.00 33.15 28.62
C ASP A 420 -3.65 33.28 29.35
N ARG A 421 -2.76 32.28 29.27
CA ARG A 421 -1.46 32.30 29.94
C ARG A 421 -0.34 31.97 28.97
N CYS A 422 0.58 32.91 28.83
CA CYS A 422 1.88 32.68 28.23
C CYS A 422 2.61 31.61 29.06
N ARG A 423 2.74 30.38 28.53
CA ARG A 423 3.66 29.40 29.08
C ARG A 423 5.03 29.68 28.47
N GLN A 424 5.93 30.27 29.25
CA GLN A 424 7.36 30.03 29.03
C GLN A 424 7.60 28.56 29.43
N GLY A 425 7.48 27.65 28.46
CA GLY A 425 7.99 26.29 28.59
C GLY A 425 9.52 26.34 28.60
N ILE A 426 10.11 25.69 29.59
CA ILE A 426 11.45 25.96 30.10
C ILE A 426 12.55 25.41 29.19
N ALA A 427 13.66 26.15 29.15
CA ALA A 427 14.98 25.69 28.73
C ALA A 427 15.38 24.44 29.53
N TRP A 428 15.63 23.34 28.84
CA TRP A 428 16.22 22.19 29.48
C TRP A 428 17.71 22.47 29.76
N LYS A 429 18.26 21.80 30.77
CA LYS A 429 19.36 22.28 31.60
C LYS A 429 20.59 21.40 31.45
#